data_AF-A0A957IV98-F1
#
_entry.id   AF-A0A957IV98-F1
#
_cell.length_a   1.000
_cell.length_b   1.000
_cell.length_c   1.000
_cell.angle_alpha   90.00
_cell.angle_beta   90.00
_cell.angle_gamma   90.00
#
_symmetry.space_group_name_H-M   'P 1'
#
loop_
_entity.id
_entity.type
_entity.pdbx_description
1 polymer ?
#
loop_
_entity_poly.entity_id
_entity_poly.type
_entity_poly.pdbx_seq_one_letter_code
_entity_poly.pdbx_strand_id
1 'polypeptide(L)' 'LGVDGRGIAYEPPKADFVGMPRLTVKMVAKLQGFPEDWHFVGNKTPAYRQVGNAFPPPVAAAVARQLALSLNGR' A
#
# COMPACT_ATOMS: atom_id res chain seq x y z
N LEU A 1 -6.59 -9.93 10.10
CA LEU A 1 -5.32 -9.85 9.35
C LEU A 1 -4.12 -10.45 10.09
N GLY A 2 -4.18 -10.70 11.41
CA GLY A 2 -3.04 -11.32 12.11
C GLY A 2 -1.81 -10.42 12.19
N VAL A 3 -2.01 -9.10 12.25
CA VAL A 3 -0.96 -8.08 12.28
C VAL A 3 -1.28 -7.04 13.36
N ASP A 4 -0.25 -6.42 13.93
CA ASP A 4 -0.40 -5.26 14.83
C ASP A 4 -0.57 -3.99 13.99
N GLY A 5 -1.77 -3.40 14.07
CA GLY A 5 -2.15 -2.18 13.36
C GLY A 5 -1.80 -0.87 14.07
N ARG A 6 -1.19 -0.89 15.26
CA ARG A 6 -0.86 0.33 16.01
C ARG A 6 0.37 1.07 15.47
N GLY A 7 1.07 0.49 14.51
CA GLY A 7 2.21 1.13 13.87
C GLY A 7 2.86 0.27 12.78
N ILE A 8 4.07 0.65 12.41
CA ILE A 8 4.82 0.08 11.29
C ILE A 8 6.26 -0.25 11.66
N ALA A 9 6.76 -1.34 11.10
CA ALA A 9 8.15 -1.79 11.24
C ALA A 9 9.04 -1.19 10.14
N TYR A 10 10.35 -1.10 10.41
CA TYR A 10 11.35 -0.78 9.38
C TYR A 10 11.66 -2.01 8.53
N GLU A 11 11.73 -3.18 9.17
CA GLU A 11 12.10 -4.45 8.56
C GLU A 11 10.97 -5.48 8.71
N PRO A 12 10.84 -6.45 7.79
CA PRO A 12 9.89 -7.55 7.93
C PRO A 12 10.15 -8.37 9.21
N PRO A 13 9.12 -9.05 9.76
CA PRO A 13 9.34 -9.98 10.86
C PRO A 13 10.27 -11.11 10.42
N LYS A 14 11.08 -11.61 11.36
CA LYS A 14 11.88 -12.83 11.14
C LYS A 14 10.97 -14.05 11.03
N ALA A 15 11.48 -15.13 10.44
CA ALA A 15 10.73 -16.37 10.25
C ALA A 15 10.27 -17.02 11.57
N ASP A 16 11.02 -16.81 12.64
CA ASP A 16 10.76 -17.30 14.01
C ASP A 16 9.99 -16.28 14.87
N PHE A 17 9.45 -15.21 14.29
CA PHE A 17 8.73 -14.18 15.04
C PHE A 17 7.46 -14.73 15.71
N VAL A 18 7.32 -14.50 17.01
CA VAL A 18 6.15 -14.89 17.80
C VAL A 18 5.32 -13.65 18.15
N GLY A 19 4.02 -13.69 17.82
CA GLY A 19 3.05 -12.63 18.10
C GLY A 19 2.45 -12.02 16.82
N MET A 20 1.89 -10.81 16.94
CA MET A 20 1.29 -10.08 15.82
C MET A 20 2.34 -9.13 15.20
N PRO A 21 2.83 -9.37 13.98
CA PRO A 21 3.86 -8.52 13.38
C PRO A 21 3.29 -7.17 12.96
N ARG A 22 4.13 -6.13 13.04
CA ARG A 22 3.85 -4.84 12.39
C ARG A 22 4.33 -4.89 10.95
N LEU A 23 3.54 -4.33 10.05
CA LEU A 23 3.88 -4.29 8.63
C LEU A 23 4.93 -3.21 8.33
N THR A 24 5.75 -3.43 7.31
CA THR A 24 6.61 -2.38 6.74
C THR A 24 5.84 -1.51 5.75
N VAL A 25 6.37 -0.33 5.43
CA VAL A 25 5.79 0.55 4.39
C VAL A 25 5.63 -0.22 3.07
N LYS A 26 6.64 -1.02 2.67
CA LYS A 26 6.61 -1.82 1.44
C LYS A 26 5.50 -2.88 1.46
N MET A 27 5.28 -3.54 2.61
CA MET A 27 4.20 -4.53 2.74
C MET A 27 2.82 -3.88 2.63
N VAL A 28 2.61 -2.73 3.28
CA VAL A 28 1.34 -2.00 3.19
C VAL A 28 1.11 -1.49 1.77
N ALA A 29 2.16 -1.01 1.08
CA ALA A 29 2.07 -0.59 -0.32
C ALA A 29 1.67 -1.74 -1.24
N LYS A 30 2.27 -2.93 -1.05
CA LYS A 30 1.90 -4.14 -1.78
C LYS A 30 0.43 -4.53 -1.54
N LEU A 31 -0.06 -4.40 -0.30
CA LEU A 31 -1.48 -4.65 0.03
C LEU A 31 -2.42 -3.68 -0.70
N GLN A 32 -2.03 -2.41 -0.84
CA GLN A 32 -2.81 -1.42 -1.60
C GLN A 32 -2.73 -1.62 -3.13
N GLY A 33 -1.84 -2.48 -3.61
CA GLY A 33 -1.65 -2.76 -5.03
C GLY A 33 -0.69 -1.79 -5.73
N PHE A 34 0.22 -1.15 -4.99
CA PHE A 34 1.32 -0.42 -5.61
C PHE A 34 2.32 -1.36 -6.31
N PRO A 35 2.96 -0.91 -7.40
CA PRO A 35 4.09 -1.61 -8.02
C PRO A 35 5.23 -1.86 -7.02
N GLU A 36 5.99 -2.95 -7.22
CA GLU A 36 7.07 -3.33 -6.28
C GLU A 36 8.24 -2.34 -6.25
N ASP A 37 8.43 -1.61 -7.34
CA ASP A 37 9.44 -0.56 -7.58
C ASP A 37 8.95 0.84 -7.21
N TRP A 38 7.75 0.98 -6.64
CA TRP A 38 7.24 2.27 -6.20
C TRP A 38 7.98 2.75 -4.94
N HIS A 39 8.49 3.99 -4.99
CA HIS A 39 9.24 4.60 -3.89
C HIS A 39 8.42 5.70 -3.18
N PHE A 40 8.25 5.57 -1.87
CA PHE A 40 7.64 6.59 -1.01
C PHE A 40 8.72 7.46 -0.37
N VAL A 41 8.46 8.76 -0.27
CA VAL A 41 9.46 9.74 0.18
C VAL A 41 9.31 10.06 1.66
N GLY A 42 10.42 10.27 2.35
CA GLY A 42 10.47 10.73 3.74
C GLY A 42 10.57 9.59 4.76
N ASN A 43 10.60 9.98 6.03
CA ASN A 43 10.75 9.04 7.13
C ASN A 43 9.56 8.07 7.22
N LYS A 44 9.73 7.03 8.05
CA LYS A 44 8.80 5.90 8.19
C LYS A 44 7.33 6.32 8.33
N THR A 45 7.01 7.22 9.26
CA THR A 45 5.63 7.65 9.54
C THR A 45 5.03 8.49 8.40
N PRO A 46 5.70 9.53 7.87
CA PRO A 46 5.24 10.23 6.67
C PRO A 46 5.01 9.31 5.46
N ALA A 47 5.94 8.38 5.18
CA ALA A 47 5.82 7.44 4.07
C ALA A 47 4.59 6.51 4.25
N TYR A 48 4.37 5.98 5.45
CA TYR A 48 3.17 5.20 5.73
C TYR A 48 1.87 5.99 5.57
N ARG A 49 1.84 7.27 5.97
CA ARG A 49 0.68 8.13 5.72
C ARG A 49 0.42 8.32 4.23
N GLN A 50 1.46 8.42 3.40
CA GLN A 50 1.30 8.46 1.93
C GLN A 50 0.62 7.19 1.43
N VAL A 51 1.05 6.01 1.88
CA VAL A 51 0.42 4.73 1.49
C VAL A 51 -1.03 4.64 1.99
N GLY A 52 -1.25 4.94 3.27
CA GLY A 52 -2.56 4.79 3.91
C GLY A 52 -3.61 5.79 3.43
N ASN A 53 -3.19 6.99 3.02
CA ASN A 53 -4.08 8.02 2.49
C ASN A 53 -4.20 7.99 0.97
N ALA A 54 -3.37 7.22 0.26
CA ALA A 54 -3.47 7.12 -1.19
C ALA A 54 -4.75 6.37 -1.60
N PHE A 55 -5.26 6.73 -2.78
CA PHE A 55 -6.30 5.95 -3.42
C PHE A 55 -5.69 4.66 -4.00
N PRO A 56 -6.27 3.46 -3.76
CA PRO A 56 -5.66 2.22 -4.20
C PRO A 56 -5.46 2.18 -5.73
N PRO A 57 -4.24 1.93 -6.24
CA PRO A 57 -3.97 1.92 -7.68
C PRO A 57 -4.89 1.01 -8.52
N PRO A 58 -5.28 -0.21 -8.07
CA PRO A 58 -6.20 -1.06 -8.84
C PRO A 58 -7.59 -0.41 -9.02
N VAL A 59 -8.07 0.31 -8.00
CA VAL A 59 -9.34 1.02 -8.05
C VAL A 59 -9.24 2.23 -8.98
N ALA A 60 -8.15 3.01 -8.86
CA ALA A 60 -7.86 4.13 -9.77
C ALA A 60 -7.89 3.68 -11.23
N ALA A 61 -7.23 2.56 -11.54
CA ALA A 61 -7.17 2.00 -12.88
C ALA A 61 -8.56 1.54 -13.39
N ALA A 62 -9.38 0.93 -12.52
CA ALA A 62 -10.73 0.50 -12.89
C ALA A 62 -11.63 1.69 -13.25
N VAL A 63 -11.62 2.75 -12.42
CA VAL A 63 -12.38 3.98 -12.67
C VAL A 63 -11.90 4.67 -13.94
N ALA A 64 -10.58 4.81 -14.11
CA ALA A 64 -10.00 5.46 -15.28
C ALA A 64 -10.36 4.72 -16.59
N ARG A 65 -10.41 3.38 -16.59
CA ARG A 65 -10.87 2.61 -17.76
C ARG A 65 -12.31 2.92 -18.13
N GLN A 66 -13.22 3.00 -17.14
CA GLN A 66 -14.62 3.31 -17.41
C GLN A 66 -14.77 4.73 -17.96
N LEU A 67 -14.07 5.70 -17.36
CA LEU A 67 -14.06 7.07 -17.87
C LEU A 67 -13.55 7.13 -19.31
N ALA A 68 -12.46 6.44 -19.64
CA ALA A 68 -11.93 6.39 -21.00
C ALA A 68 -12.93 5.80 -22.01
N LEU A 69 -13.70 4.77 -21.62
CA LEU A 69 -14.77 4.24 -22.48
C LEU A 69 -15.85 5.29 -22.72
N SER A 70 -16.34 5.95 -21.65
CA SER A 70 -17.36 6.99 -21.75
C SER A 70 -16.93 8.19 -22.60
N LEU A 71 -15.65 8.59 -22.51
CA LEU A 71 -15.10 9.69 -23.30
C LEU A 71 -14.90 9.32 -24.78
N ASN A 72 -14.67 8.05 -25.07
CA ASN A 72 -14.42 7.56 -26.43
C ASN A 72 -15.70 7.12 -27.18
N GLY A 73 -16.89 7.35 -26.63
CA GLY A 73 -18.17 7.24 -27.34
C GLY A 73 -18.48 5.86 -27.90
N ARG A 74 -18.15 4.78 -27.19
CA ARG A 74 -18.65 3.43 -27.45
C ARG A 74 -19.60 2.99 -26.35
#